data_AF-A0A7S4SXZ6-F1
#
_entry.id   AF-A0A7S4SXZ6-F1
#
_cell.length_a   1.000
_cell.length_b   1.000
_cell.length_c   1.000
_cell.angle_alpha   90.00
_cell.angle_beta   90.00
_cell.angle_gamma   90.00
#
_symmetry.space_group_name_H-M   'P 1'
#
loop_
_entity.id
_entity.type
_entity.pdbx_description
1 polymer ?
#
loop_
_entity_poly.entity_id
_entity_poly.type
_entity_poly.pdbx_seq_one_letter_code
_entity_poly.pdbx_strand_id
1 'polypeptide(L)'
;DNTAVIWEKQVTLPNGSLVKISIKEEEEPADVIFRAAQKHGLSLDNRRQIMNEAKRDGVKYTREFALILAQEIALDDGSFSGILNFYDDGREPVDALHGILQENDIEHHFNQVAKTLLPKICTL
;
A
#
# COMPACT_ATOMS: atom_id res chain seq x y z
N ASP A 1 5.16 22.94 2.78
CA ASP A 1 6.01 21.94 3.44
C ASP A 1 7.43 21.98 2.92
N ASN A 2 8.38 22.23 3.82
CA ASN A 2 9.82 22.31 3.56
C ASN A 2 10.54 21.10 4.17
N THR A 3 10.02 19.90 3.94
CA THR A 3 10.61 18.65 4.44
C THR A 3 11.77 18.23 3.54
N ALA A 4 12.93 17.93 4.12
CA ALA A 4 14.13 17.58 3.38
C ALA A 4 13.95 16.26 2.61
N VAL A 5 14.46 16.21 1.38
CA VAL A 5 14.58 14.95 0.62
C VAL A 5 15.74 14.18 1.22
N ILE A 6 15.46 12.99 1.75
CA ILE A 6 16.46 12.13 2.39
C ILE A 6 16.99 11.04 1.45
N TRP A 7 16.26 10.75 0.38
CA TRP A 7 16.65 9.75 -0.60
C TRP A 7 16.04 10.07 -1.96
N GLU A 8 16.84 9.94 -3.01
CA GLU A 8 16.40 10.23 -4.38
C GLU A 8 17.11 9.31 -5.38
N LYS A 9 16.34 8.71 -6.30
CA LYS A 9 16.86 7.92 -7.41
C LYS A 9 16.03 8.12 -8.67
N GLN A 10 16.69 7.91 -9.80
CA GLN A 10 16.02 7.67 -11.08
C GLN A 10 16.03 6.17 -11.35
N VAL A 11 14.86 5.64 -11.69
CA VAL A 11 14.66 4.23 -12.04
C VAL A 11 14.21 4.14 -13.49
N THR A 12 14.90 3.30 -14.25
CA THR A 12 14.50 2.98 -15.62
C THR A 12 13.51 1.83 -15.59
N LEU A 13 12.34 2.03 -16.19
CA LEU A 13 11.31 1.01 -16.32
C LEU A 13 11.61 0.02 -17.44
N PRO A 14 10.98 -1.16 -17.46
CA PRO A 14 11.09 -2.10 -18.58
C PRO A 14 10.72 -1.49 -19.94
N ASN A 15 9.82 -0.49 -19.96
CA ASN A 15 9.42 0.23 -21.17
C ASN A 15 10.38 1.39 -21.55
N GLY A 16 11.51 1.55 -20.85
CA GLY A 16 12.50 2.60 -21.07
C GLY A 16 12.19 3.95 -20.44
N SER A 17 11.02 4.13 -19.82
CA SER A 17 10.68 5.38 -19.12
C SER A 17 11.59 5.57 -17.90
N LEU A 18 11.96 6.82 -17.61
CA LEU A 18 12.67 7.18 -16.38
C LEU A 18 11.67 7.72 -15.36
N VAL A 19 11.62 7.10 -14.17
CA VAL A 19 10.81 7.54 -13.05
C VAL A 19 11.72 8.06 -11.95
N LYS A 20 11.48 9.30 -11.52
CA LYS A 20 12.16 9.90 -10.38
C LYS A 20 11.39 9.58 -9.10
N ILE A 21 12.07 9.03 -8.11
CA ILE A 21 11.54 8.74 -6.78
C ILE A 21 12.30 9.58 -5.78
N SER A 22 11.58 10.44 -5.05
CA SER A 22 12.12 11.35 -4.04
C SER A 22 11.38 11.11 -2.73
N ILE A 23 12.05 10.56 -1.72
CA ILE A 23 11.50 10.29 -0.39
C ILE A 23 11.94 11.41 0.54
N LYS A 24 10.98 12.01 1.24
CA LYS A 24 11.24 13.02 2.29
C LYS A 24 11.27 12.39 3.68
N GLU A 25 11.87 13.11 4.64
CA GLU A 25 12.20 12.61 5.99
C GLU A 25 11.04 11.96 6.76
N GLU A 26 9.80 12.41 6.53
CA GLU A 26 8.59 11.94 7.23
C GLU A 26 7.67 11.08 6.35
N GLU A 27 8.10 10.75 5.13
CA GLU A 27 7.30 9.95 4.23
C GLU A 27 7.59 8.46 4.38
N GLU A 28 6.54 7.64 4.39
CA GLU A 28 6.71 6.19 4.30
C GLU A 28 7.25 5.82 2.91
N PRO A 29 8.44 5.20 2.82
CA PRO A 29 9.07 4.87 1.54
C PRO A 29 8.17 4.04 0.62
N ALA A 30 7.45 3.06 1.18
CA ALA A 30 6.58 2.18 0.42
C ALA A 30 5.48 2.96 -0.32
N ASP A 31 4.88 3.98 0.33
CA ASP A 31 3.85 4.82 -0.29
C ASP A 31 4.40 5.70 -1.39
N VAL A 32 5.57 6.30 -1.17
CA VAL A 32 6.22 7.17 -2.16
C VAL A 32 6.56 6.35 -3.41
N ILE A 33 7.15 5.17 -3.22
CA ILE A 33 7.49 4.25 -4.30
C ILE A 33 6.23 3.81 -5.04
N PHE A 34 5.16 3.44 -4.34
CA PHE A 34 3.89 3.06 -4.97
C PHE A 34 3.25 4.19 -5.77
N ARG A 35 3.15 5.41 -5.20
CA ARG A 35 2.59 6.57 -5.91
C ARG A 35 3.39 6.94 -7.15
N ALA A 36 4.72 6.85 -7.08
CA ALA A 36 5.59 7.05 -8.23
C ALA A 36 5.41 5.94 -9.26
N ALA A 37 5.16 4.70 -8.83
CA ALA A 37 5.00 3.52 -9.66
C ALA A 37 3.65 3.42 -10.37
N GLN A 38 2.55 3.81 -9.70
CA GLN A 38 1.18 3.61 -10.16
C GLN A 38 0.95 4.24 -11.53
N LYS A 39 1.51 5.43 -11.78
CA LYS A 39 1.36 6.17 -13.05
C LYS A 39 2.06 5.51 -14.23
N HIS A 40 2.98 4.58 -13.97
CA HIS A 40 3.85 4.02 -14.99
C HIS A 40 3.80 2.49 -15.07
N GLY A 41 2.87 1.84 -14.36
CA GLY A 41 2.65 0.39 -14.45
C GLY A 41 3.82 -0.45 -13.92
N LEU A 42 4.57 0.09 -12.96
CA LEU A 42 5.67 -0.63 -12.30
C LEU A 42 5.13 -1.85 -11.54
N SER A 43 5.67 -3.04 -11.81
CA SER A 43 5.29 -4.28 -11.12
C SER A 43 5.65 -4.23 -9.63
N LEU A 44 5.01 -5.10 -8.82
CA LEU A 44 5.35 -5.25 -7.40
C LEU A 44 6.83 -5.58 -7.21
N ASP A 45 7.39 -6.48 -8.01
CA ASP A 45 8.81 -6.86 -7.90
C ASP A 45 9.74 -5.67 -8.12
N ASN A 46 9.45 -4.83 -9.12
CA ASN A 46 10.26 -3.63 -9.36
C ASN A 46 10.14 -2.65 -8.18
N ARG A 47 8.93 -2.46 -7.61
CA ARG A 47 8.75 -1.63 -6.40
C ARG A 47 9.55 -2.19 -5.21
N ARG A 48 9.55 -3.51 -5.03
CA ARG A 48 10.32 -4.19 -3.97
C ARG A 48 11.83 -4.04 -4.16
N GLN A 49 12.34 -4.08 -5.39
CA GLN A 49 13.75 -3.83 -5.67
C GLN A 49 14.16 -2.42 -5.24
N ILE A 50 13.36 -1.42 -5.60
CA ILE A 50 13.58 -0.02 -5.21
C ILE A 50 13.51 0.14 -3.68
N MET A 51 12.51 -0.48 -3.05
CA MET A 51 12.37 -0.47 -1.60
C MET A 51 13.60 -1.07 -0.91
N ASN A 52 14.11 -2.20 -1.42
CA ASN A 52 15.31 -2.83 -0.89
C ASN A 52 16.57 -1.97 -1.09
N GLU A 53 16.66 -1.18 -2.16
CA GLU A 53 17.72 -0.18 -2.34
C GLU A 53 17.64 0.92 -1.28
N ALA A 54 16.45 1.52 -1.09
CA ALA A 54 16.24 2.54 -0.06
C ALA A 54 16.64 2.04 1.34
N LYS A 55 16.28 0.79 1.68
CA LYS A 55 16.68 0.16 2.95
C LYS A 55 18.20 0.01 3.08
N ARG A 56 18.89 -0.43 2.03
CA ARG A 56 20.36 -0.56 2.04
C ARG A 56 21.05 0.79 2.21
N ASP A 57 20.45 1.84 1.67
CA ASP A 57 20.91 3.22 1.81
C ASP A 57 20.56 3.83 3.18
N GLY A 58 19.90 3.07 4.07
CA GLY A 58 19.61 3.48 5.45
C GLY A 58 18.33 4.30 5.62
N VAL A 59 17.45 4.34 4.61
CA VAL A 59 16.16 5.02 4.71
C VAL A 59 15.28 4.31 5.74
N LYS A 60 14.79 5.06 6.73
CA LYS A 60 13.86 4.54 7.74
C LYS A 60 12.51 4.23 7.10
N TYR A 61 11.90 3.14 7.53
CA TYR A 61 10.60 2.68 7.05
C TYR A 61 9.84 2.03 8.20
N THR A 62 8.51 2.05 8.14
CA THR A 62 7.67 1.38 9.14
C THR A 62 6.97 0.15 8.57
N ARG A 63 6.92 0.00 7.24
CA ARG A 63 6.27 -1.13 6.58
C ARG A 63 6.88 -1.50 5.23
N GLU A 64 6.59 -2.73 4.82
CA GLU A 64 7.10 -3.34 3.59
C GLU A 64 6.31 -2.94 2.35
N PHE A 65 5.01 -2.69 2.51
CA PHE A 65 4.05 -2.48 1.44
C PHE A 65 3.33 -1.14 1.61
N ALA A 66 2.96 -0.51 0.50
CA ALA A 66 2.22 0.73 0.43
C ALA A 66 0.80 0.56 0.96
N LEU A 67 0.29 1.55 1.67
CA LEU A 67 -1.09 1.58 2.16
C LEU A 67 -1.93 2.16 1.04
N ILE A 68 -2.71 1.32 0.38
CA ILE A 68 -3.49 1.70 -0.81
C ILE A 68 -4.91 2.12 -0.46
N LEU A 69 -5.44 1.63 0.67
CA LEU A 69 -6.73 2.03 1.20
C LEU A 69 -6.71 1.89 2.72
N ALA A 70 -7.18 2.93 3.40
CA ALA A 70 -7.53 2.90 4.82
C ALA A 70 -9.02 3.23 4.91
N GLN A 71 -9.82 2.29 5.41
CA GLN A 71 -11.26 2.46 5.45
C GLN A 71 -11.79 2.17 6.84
N GLU A 72 -12.42 3.20 7.42
CA GLU A 72 -13.19 3.03 8.65
C GLU A 72 -14.41 2.15 8.38
N ILE A 73 -14.59 1.15 9.23
CA ILE A 73 -15.71 0.21 9.23
C ILE A 73 -16.32 0.23 10.62
N ALA A 74 -17.65 0.28 10.68
CA ALA A 74 -18.43 -0.03 11.85
C ALA A 74 -19.46 -1.09 11.44
N LEU A 75 -19.51 -2.20 12.17
CA LEU A 75 -20.50 -3.25 11.94
C LEU A 75 -21.81 -2.90 12.65
N ASP A 76 -22.92 -3.22 11.98
CA ASP A 76 -24.27 -2.86 12.44
C ASP A 76 -24.64 -3.49 13.79
N ASP A 77 -24.03 -4.64 14.12
CA ASP A 77 -24.23 -5.34 15.40
C ASP A 77 -23.28 -4.86 16.52
N GLY A 78 -22.41 -3.89 16.22
CA GLY A 78 -21.45 -3.32 17.15
C GLY A 78 -20.27 -4.24 17.48
N SER A 79 -20.13 -5.39 16.82
CA SER A 79 -19.03 -6.34 17.06
C SER A 79 -17.66 -5.76 16.70
N PHE A 80 -17.61 -4.79 15.80
CA PHE A 80 -16.37 -4.13 15.38
C PHE A 80 -16.59 -2.68 14.98
N SER A 81 -15.63 -1.84 15.37
CA SER A 81 -15.45 -0.48 14.85
C SER A 81 -13.96 -0.18 14.79
N GLY A 82 -13.44 0.13 13.61
CA GLY A 82 -12.01 0.33 13.40
C GLY A 82 -11.65 0.64 11.95
N ILE A 83 -10.35 0.81 11.69
CA ILE A 83 -9.82 1.08 10.35
C ILE A 83 -9.25 -0.21 9.78
N LEU A 84 -9.75 -0.63 8.62
CA LEU A 84 -9.18 -1.71 7.84
C LEU A 84 -8.16 -1.14 6.86
N ASN A 85 -6.92 -1.62 6.96
CA ASN A 85 -5.78 -1.18 6.15
C ASN A 85 -5.49 -2.21 5.06
N PHE A 86 -5.50 -1.78 3.80
CA PHE A 86 -5.16 -2.59 2.64
C PHE A 86 -3.81 -2.17 2.09
N TYR A 87 -2.97 -3.16 1.82
CA TYR A 87 -1.61 -2.95 1.34
C TYR A 87 -1.44 -3.45 -0.11
N ASP A 88 -0.45 -2.90 -0.83
CA ASP A 88 -0.12 -3.29 -2.21
C ASP A 88 0.68 -4.61 -2.32
N ASP A 89 0.45 -5.56 -1.42
CA ASP A 89 1.28 -6.77 -1.24
C ASP A 89 1.09 -7.86 -2.31
N GLY A 90 0.25 -7.60 -3.32
CA GLY A 90 0.02 -8.48 -4.46
C GLY A 90 -1.06 -9.54 -4.23
N ARG A 91 -1.71 -9.57 -3.05
CA ARG A 91 -2.90 -10.41 -2.84
C ARG A 91 -4.06 -9.96 -3.72
N GLU A 92 -4.88 -10.91 -4.16
CA GLU A 92 -6.14 -10.57 -4.81
C GLU A 92 -7.05 -9.81 -3.83
N PRO A 93 -7.89 -8.86 -4.29
CA PRO A 93 -8.73 -8.03 -3.41
C PRO A 93 -9.57 -8.83 -2.41
N VAL A 94 -10.09 -9.98 -2.84
CA VAL A 94 -10.89 -10.88 -2.00
C VAL A 94 -10.04 -11.55 -0.93
N ASP A 95 -8.85 -12.02 -1.29
CA ASP A 95 -7.92 -12.67 -0.35
C ASP A 95 -7.37 -11.66 0.67
N ALA A 96 -7.05 -10.45 0.22
CA ALA A 96 -6.61 -9.36 1.10
C ALA A 96 -7.71 -9.00 2.11
N LEU A 97 -8.95 -8.85 1.65
CA LEU A 97 -10.10 -8.60 2.52
C LEU A 97 -10.30 -9.74 3.52
N HIS A 98 -10.30 -10.99 3.04
CA HIS A 98 -10.49 -12.14 3.91
C HIS A 98 -9.42 -12.21 5.00
N GLY A 99 -8.14 -12.01 4.64
CA GLY A 99 -7.04 -11.98 5.61
C GLY A 99 -7.21 -10.90 6.68
N ILE A 100 -7.60 -9.67 6.27
CA ILE A 100 -7.85 -8.58 7.22
C ILE A 100 -9.01 -8.91 8.17
N LEU A 101 -10.09 -9.51 7.68
CA LEU A 101 -11.20 -9.88 8.55
C LEU A 101 -10.83 -10.99 9.52
N GLN A 102 -10.00 -11.95 9.11
CA GLN A 102 -9.45 -12.98 10.00
C GLN A 102 -8.53 -12.38 11.07
N GLU A 103 -7.68 -11.42 10.72
CA GLU A 103 -6.79 -10.73 11.68
C GLU A 103 -7.57 -9.93 12.74
N ASN A 104 -8.83 -9.57 12.45
CA ASN A 104 -9.71 -8.81 13.33
C ASN A 104 -10.84 -9.66 13.95
N ASP A 105 -10.81 -10.99 13.80
CA ASP A 105 -11.82 -11.94 14.29
C ASP A 105 -13.27 -11.63 13.83
N ILE A 106 -13.43 -11.11 12.61
CA ILE A 106 -14.73 -10.69 12.00
C ILE A 106 -15.00 -11.31 10.63
N GLU A 107 -14.36 -12.43 10.30
CA GLU A 107 -14.52 -13.13 9.02
C GLU A 107 -15.96 -13.55 8.74
N HIS A 108 -16.77 -13.78 9.77
CA HIS A 108 -18.20 -14.08 9.66
C HIS A 108 -19.02 -12.91 9.07
N HIS A 109 -18.49 -11.68 9.11
CA HIS A 109 -19.08 -10.49 8.46
C HIS A 109 -18.63 -10.28 7.02
N PHE A 110 -17.93 -11.25 6.41
CA PHE A 110 -17.37 -11.10 5.05
C PHE A 110 -18.38 -10.54 4.05
N ASN A 111 -19.60 -11.08 4.00
CA ASN A 111 -20.62 -10.63 3.04
C ASN A 111 -21.02 -9.16 3.20
N GLN A 112 -21.05 -8.65 4.43
CA GLN A 112 -21.39 -7.24 4.70
C GLN A 112 -20.22 -6.35 4.29
N VAL A 113 -19.01 -6.69 4.71
CA VAL A 113 -17.83 -5.87 4.44
C VAL A 113 -17.45 -5.89 2.95
N ALA A 114 -17.54 -7.06 2.30
CA ALA A 114 -17.23 -7.25 0.89
C ALA A 114 -18.07 -6.37 -0.03
N LYS A 115 -19.38 -6.21 0.25
CA LYS A 115 -20.27 -5.33 -0.51
C LYS A 115 -19.81 -3.88 -0.51
N THR A 116 -19.19 -3.44 0.59
CA THR A 116 -18.74 -2.06 0.77
C THR A 116 -17.32 -1.85 0.24
N LEU A 117 -16.43 -2.82 0.46
CA LEU A 117 -14.99 -2.65 0.24
C LEU A 117 -14.48 -3.19 -1.09
N LEU A 118 -14.99 -4.32 -1.59
CA LEU A 118 -14.50 -4.88 -2.85
C LEU A 118 -14.65 -3.91 -4.03
N PRO A 119 -15.78 -3.17 -4.20
CA PRO A 119 -15.88 -2.19 -5.28
C PRO A 119 -14.84 -1.09 -5.20
N LYS A 120 -14.40 -0.70 -4.00
CA LYS A 120 -13.37 0.32 -3.82
C LYS A 120 -11.99 -0.25 -4.16
N ILE A 121 -11.64 -1.41 -3.61
CA ILE A 121 -10.33 -2.04 -3.77
C ILE A 121 -10.09 -2.41 -5.25
N CYS A 122 -11.11 -2.94 -5.94
CA CYS A 122 -10.99 -3.35 -7.35
C CYS A 122 -10.82 -2.18 -8.35
N THR A 123 -10.87 -0.92 -7.89
CA THR A 123 -10.71 0.27 -8.73
C THR A 123 -9.38 1.01 -8.51
N LEU A 124 -8.54 0.52 -7.59
CA LEU A 124 -7.22 1.08 -7.24
C LEU A 124 -6.11 0.53 -8.14
#